data_AF-V9LCQ4-F1
#
_entry.id   AF-V9LCQ4-F1
#
_cell.length_a   1.000
_cell.length_b   1.000
_cell.length_c   1.000
_cell.angle_alpha   90.00
_cell.angle_beta   90.00
_cell.angle_gamma   90.00
#
_symmetry.space_group_name_H-M   'P 1'
#
loop_
_entity.id
_entity.type
_entity.pdbx_description
1 polymer ?
#
loop_
_entity_poly.entity_id
_entity_poly.type
_entity_poly.pdbx_seq_one_letter_code
_entity_poly.pdbx_strand_id
1 'polypeptide(L)'
;SAAVKLADFGLAIEVQGEQQAWFGFAGTPGYLSPEVLRKDPYGKPVDIWACGVILYILLVGYPPFWDEDQHKLYQQIKAGAYDFPSPEWDTVTPEAKNLINQMLTINPAKRITAPEALKHPWVCQRSTVASMMHRQETVECLRKFNARRKLKGAILTTMLATRNFSAAKNLLNKKTDGVKPQTNNSKNNVVSSPKENISSPTTMEPQTTVVHNPSDGIKESTDSCNTTTEDEEVKARKQDIN
;
A
#
# COMPACT_ATOMS: atom_id res chain seq x y z
N SER A 1 -14.90 4.49 -29.32
CA SER A 1 -14.18 3.90 -28.19
C SER A 1 -13.27 4.96 -27.57
N ALA A 2 -13.14 4.99 -26.25
CA ALA A 2 -12.17 5.86 -25.57
C ALA A 2 -10.90 5.06 -25.26
N ALA A 3 -9.73 5.67 -25.42
CA ALA A 3 -8.46 5.04 -25.06
C ALA A 3 -8.19 5.21 -23.55
N VAL A 4 -7.80 4.12 -22.88
CA VAL A 4 -7.32 4.16 -21.50
C VAL A 4 -5.86 4.61 -21.50
N LYS A 5 -5.52 5.55 -20.61
CA LYS A 5 -4.15 6.07 -20.45
C LYS A 5 -3.73 5.90 -18.99
N LEU A 6 -2.53 5.37 -18.76
CA LEU A 6 -1.90 5.39 -17.45
C LEU A 6 -1.44 6.82 -17.13
N ALA A 7 -1.60 7.22 -15.87
CA ALA A 7 -1.24 8.53 -15.38
C ALA A 7 -0.73 8.40 -13.94
N ASP A 8 -0.09 9.46 -13.44
CA ASP A 8 0.47 9.56 -12.09
C ASP A 8 1.59 8.55 -11.81
N PHE A 9 2.81 8.96 -12.15
CA PHE A 9 4.05 8.20 -11.94
C PHE A 9 4.83 8.69 -10.71
N GLY A 10 4.17 9.35 -9.75
CA GLY A 10 4.84 9.94 -8.57
C GLY A 10 5.51 8.91 -7.64
N LEU A 11 5.13 7.63 -7.76
CA LEU A 11 5.75 6.50 -7.04
C LEU A 11 6.49 5.53 -7.96
N ALA A 12 6.66 5.89 -9.24
CA ALA A 12 7.38 5.05 -10.18
C ALA A 12 8.86 4.97 -9.79
N ILE A 13 9.43 3.79 -9.98
CA ILE A 13 10.85 3.51 -9.73
C ILE A 13 11.49 2.99 -11.02
N GLU A 14 12.76 3.30 -11.21
CA GLU A 14 13.55 2.69 -12.27
C GLU A 14 14.17 1.40 -11.76
N VAL A 15 14.03 0.34 -12.55
CA VAL A 15 14.53 -0.99 -12.21
C VAL A 15 15.46 -1.44 -13.33
N GLN A 16 16.69 -1.84 -13.01
CA GLN A 16 17.64 -2.32 -14.01
C GLN A 16 17.34 -3.77 -14.40
N GLY A 17 16.90 -4.00 -15.63
CA GLY A 17 16.62 -5.34 -16.15
C GLY A 17 15.54 -6.07 -15.34
N GLU A 18 15.90 -7.25 -14.79
CA GLU A 18 15.05 -8.07 -13.90
C GLU A 18 15.50 -8.02 -12.44
N GLN A 19 16.37 -7.05 -12.08
CA GLN A 19 16.89 -6.95 -10.73
C GLN A 19 15.76 -6.61 -9.74
N GLN A 20 15.74 -7.32 -8.61
CA GLN A 20 14.84 -7.03 -7.50
C GLN A 20 15.61 -6.36 -6.37
N ALA A 21 15.02 -5.34 -5.77
CA ALA A 21 15.58 -4.65 -4.63
C ALA A 21 14.46 -4.17 -3.69
N TRP A 22 14.84 -3.73 -2.50
CA TRP A 22 13.92 -3.07 -1.59
C TRP A 22 13.83 -1.58 -1.94
N PHE A 23 12.72 -1.16 -2.53
CA PHE A 23 12.49 0.25 -2.92
C PHE A 23 11.62 1.02 -1.91
N GLY A 24 11.41 0.44 -0.73
CA GLY A 24 10.61 1.03 0.34
C GLY A 24 9.19 0.49 0.39
N PHE A 25 8.43 0.98 1.38
CA PHE A 25 7.02 0.66 1.52
C PHE A 25 6.21 1.81 0.91
N ALA A 26 5.67 1.59 -0.29
CA ALA A 26 4.90 2.58 -1.03
C ALA A 26 3.69 1.98 -1.76
N GLY A 27 2.57 2.70 -1.76
CA GLY A 27 1.37 2.34 -2.52
C GLY A 27 0.06 2.51 -1.74
N THR A 28 -1.04 2.17 -2.40
CA THR A 28 -2.38 2.19 -1.78
C THR A 28 -2.68 0.84 -1.14
N PRO A 29 -3.08 0.76 0.15
CA PRO A 29 -3.17 -0.49 0.92
C PRO A 29 -3.83 -1.69 0.21
N GLY A 30 -4.99 -1.49 -0.45
CA GLY A 30 -5.72 -2.57 -1.12
C GLY A 30 -5.11 -3.06 -2.44
N TYR A 31 -4.04 -2.43 -2.93
CA TYR A 31 -3.35 -2.79 -4.18
C TYR A 31 -1.90 -3.22 -3.93
N LEU A 32 -1.42 -3.16 -2.68
CA LEU A 32 -0.09 -3.62 -2.31
C LEU A 32 0.03 -5.13 -2.53
N SER A 33 1.17 -5.57 -3.05
CA SER A 33 1.46 -6.98 -3.24
C SER A 33 2.00 -7.65 -1.97
N PRO A 34 1.92 -8.99 -1.85
CA PRO A 34 2.40 -9.71 -0.67
C PRO A 34 3.87 -9.46 -0.35
N GLU A 35 4.74 -9.43 -1.35
CA GLU A 35 6.18 -9.20 -1.20
C GLU A 35 6.51 -7.81 -0.63
N VAL A 36 5.78 -6.77 -1.03
CA VAL A 36 5.93 -5.42 -0.44
C VAL A 36 5.52 -5.42 1.04
N LEU A 37 4.44 -6.12 1.39
CA LEU A 37 3.98 -6.24 2.78
C LEU A 37 4.89 -7.11 3.66
N ARG A 38 5.60 -8.07 3.08
CA ARG A 38 6.60 -8.90 3.77
C ARG A 38 7.95 -8.21 3.92
N LYS A 39 8.14 -7.08 3.24
CA LYS A 39 9.43 -6.37 3.13
C LYS A 39 10.48 -7.15 2.34
N ASP A 40 10.03 -7.97 1.39
CA ASP A 40 10.92 -8.70 0.49
C ASP A 40 11.39 -7.77 -0.64
N PRO A 41 12.57 -8.02 -1.26
CA PRO A 41 12.94 -7.38 -2.52
C PRO A 41 11.84 -7.59 -3.57
N TYR A 42 11.53 -6.54 -4.33
CA TYR A 42 10.47 -6.59 -5.34
C TYR A 42 10.91 -5.91 -6.64
N GLY A 43 10.06 -5.99 -7.66
CA GLY A 43 10.28 -5.42 -8.99
C GLY A 43 8.99 -5.41 -9.80
N LYS A 44 9.08 -5.56 -11.12
CA LYS A 44 7.94 -5.52 -12.07
C LYS A 44 6.69 -6.32 -11.65
N PRO A 45 6.77 -7.51 -10.99
CA PRO A 45 5.59 -8.28 -10.64
C PRO A 45 4.58 -7.58 -9.72
N VAL A 46 4.98 -6.54 -8.97
CA VAL A 46 4.06 -5.79 -8.09
C VAL A 46 2.93 -5.13 -8.89
N ASP A 47 3.22 -4.67 -10.11
CA ASP A 47 2.23 -4.06 -11.00
C ASP A 47 1.21 -5.07 -11.52
N ILE A 48 1.63 -6.32 -11.70
CA ILE A 48 0.72 -7.39 -12.13
C ILE A 48 -0.27 -7.75 -11.02
N TRP A 49 0.18 -7.75 -9.76
CA TRP A 49 -0.72 -7.95 -8.63
C TRP A 49 -1.80 -6.86 -8.60
N ALA A 50 -1.40 -5.59 -8.73
CA ALA A 50 -2.33 -4.46 -8.80
C ALA A 50 -3.30 -4.59 -10.00
N CYS A 51 -2.80 -5.03 -11.16
CA CYS A 51 -3.65 -5.35 -12.32
C CYS A 51 -4.71 -6.41 -12.00
N GLY A 52 -4.35 -7.47 -11.27
CA GLY A 52 -5.29 -8.52 -10.83
C GLY A 52 -6.40 -7.96 -9.93
N VAL A 53 -6.04 -7.09 -8.98
CA VAL A 53 -7.01 -6.39 -8.11
C VAL A 53 -7.94 -5.50 -8.94
N ILE A 54 -7.41 -4.74 -9.90
CA ILE A 54 -8.21 -3.89 -10.80
C ILE A 54 -9.15 -4.72 -11.66
N LEU A 55 -8.65 -5.82 -12.26
CA LEU A 55 -9.45 -6.71 -13.09
C LEU A 55 -10.63 -7.30 -12.30
N TYR A 56 -10.39 -7.75 -11.07
CA TYR A 56 -11.44 -8.22 -10.17
C TYR A 56 -12.53 -7.15 -9.98
N ILE A 57 -12.14 -5.92 -9.63
CA ILE A 57 -13.07 -4.80 -9.44
C ILE A 57 -13.84 -4.48 -10.73
N LEU A 58 -13.20 -4.54 -11.90
CA LEU A 58 -13.86 -4.28 -13.18
C LEU A 58 -14.97 -5.28 -13.51
N LEU A 59 -14.86 -6.53 -13.04
CA LEU A 59 -15.84 -7.58 -13.32
C LEU A 59 -17.06 -7.54 -12.39
N VAL A 60 -16.87 -7.23 -11.10
CA VAL A 60 -17.93 -7.33 -10.08
C VAL A 60 -18.18 -6.08 -9.25
N GLY A 61 -17.30 -5.08 -9.34
CA GLY A 61 -17.51 -3.76 -8.72
C GLY A 61 -17.12 -3.64 -7.24
N TYR A 62 -16.50 -4.66 -6.66
CA TYR A 62 -15.93 -4.64 -5.30
C TYR A 62 -14.52 -5.26 -5.28
N PRO A 63 -13.64 -4.92 -4.31
CA PRO A 63 -12.27 -5.41 -4.27
C PRO A 63 -12.18 -6.87 -3.77
N PRO A 64 -11.13 -7.63 -4.17
CA PRO A 64 -10.87 -8.98 -3.68
C PRO A 64 -10.40 -9.02 -2.23
N PHE A 65 -9.76 -7.94 -1.75
CA PHE A 65 -9.28 -7.82 -0.37
C PHE A 65 -9.88 -6.57 0.26
N TRP A 66 -10.54 -6.73 1.40
CA TRP A 66 -11.10 -5.61 2.13
C TRP A 66 -11.30 -5.96 3.60
N ASP A 67 -10.87 -5.04 4.46
CA ASP A 67 -11.17 -5.04 5.88
C ASP A 67 -11.16 -3.59 6.37
N GLU A 68 -11.82 -3.31 7.49
CA GLU A 68 -11.72 -2.02 8.18
C GLU A 68 -10.43 -1.93 8.97
N ASP A 69 -9.96 -3.07 9.51
CA ASP A 69 -8.68 -3.21 10.17
C ASP A 69 -7.58 -3.43 9.12
N GLN A 70 -6.65 -2.47 9.05
CA GLN A 70 -5.53 -2.53 8.11
C GLN A 70 -4.63 -3.75 8.33
N HIS A 71 -4.45 -4.21 9.56
CA HIS A 71 -3.65 -5.40 9.86
C HIS A 71 -4.30 -6.65 9.29
N LYS A 72 -5.62 -6.79 9.43
CA LYS A 72 -6.38 -7.90 8.84
C LYS A 72 -6.37 -7.85 7.31
N LEU A 73 -6.52 -6.67 6.72
CA LEU A 73 -6.38 -6.48 5.27
C LEU A 73 -5.00 -6.97 4.79
N TYR A 74 -3.92 -6.60 5.48
CA TYR A 74 -2.58 -7.04 5.13
C TYR A 74 -2.38 -8.55 5.32
N GLN A 75 -3.03 -9.16 6.30
CA GLN A 75 -3.03 -10.62 6.45
C GLN A 75 -3.75 -11.31 5.28
N GLN A 76 -4.92 -10.82 4.86
CA GLN A 76 -5.64 -11.34 3.69
C GLN A 76 -4.78 -11.28 2.42
N ILE A 77 -4.15 -10.12 2.15
CA ILE A 77 -3.27 -9.94 0.99
C ILE A 77 -2.09 -10.91 1.05
N LYS A 78 -1.38 -10.98 2.19
CA LYS A 78 -0.23 -11.89 2.35
C LYS A 78 -0.60 -13.37 2.21
N ALA A 79 -1.82 -13.74 2.58
CA ALA A 79 -2.34 -15.10 2.44
C ALA A 79 -2.92 -15.37 1.03
N GLY A 80 -3.10 -14.35 0.20
CA GLY A 80 -3.85 -14.47 -1.06
C GLY A 80 -5.30 -14.91 -0.83
N ALA A 81 -5.89 -14.50 0.31
CA ALA A 81 -7.23 -14.91 0.71
C ALA A 81 -8.29 -14.05 0.00
N TYR A 82 -8.70 -14.50 -1.19
CA TYR A 82 -9.85 -13.99 -1.95
C TYR A 82 -10.62 -15.17 -2.54
N ASP A 83 -11.88 -14.95 -2.90
CA ASP A 83 -12.75 -15.96 -3.49
C ASP A 83 -13.57 -15.38 -4.66
N PHE A 84 -14.50 -16.17 -5.20
CA PHE A 84 -15.39 -15.79 -6.29
C PHE A 84 -16.84 -16.09 -5.87
N PRO A 85 -17.44 -15.29 -4.98
CA PRO A 85 -18.71 -15.61 -4.35
C PRO A 85 -19.88 -15.54 -5.35
N SER A 86 -20.85 -16.43 -5.13
CA SER A 86 -22.14 -16.39 -5.82
C SER A 86 -23.05 -15.31 -5.22
N PRO A 87 -23.95 -14.70 -6.00
CA PRO A 87 -24.24 -15.02 -7.41
C PRO A 87 -23.40 -14.24 -8.44
N GLU A 88 -22.67 -13.18 -8.04
CA GLU A 88 -22.08 -12.22 -8.97
C GLU A 88 -21.02 -12.84 -9.89
N TRP A 89 -20.31 -13.87 -9.38
CA TRP A 89 -19.28 -14.61 -10.10
C TRP A 89 -19.79 -15.81 -10.90
N ASP A 90 -21.04 -16.22 -10.75
CA ASP A 90 -21.57 -17.42 -11.41
C ASP A 90 -21.59 -17.26 -12.94
N THR A 91 -21.86 -16.04 -13.40
CA THR A 91 -21.88 -15.71 -14.82
C THR A 91 -20.56 -15.13 -15.32
N VAL A 92 -19.51 -15.08 -14.50
CA VAL A 92 -18.15 -14.70 -14.93
C VAL A 92 -17.45 -15.93 -15.50
N THR A 93 -16.84 -15.78 -16.69
CA THR A 93 -16.25 -16.91 -17.39
C THR A 93 -15.05 -17.52 -16.64
N PRO A 94 -14.83 -18.84 -16.74
CA PRO A 94 -13.70 -19.51 -16.09
C PRO A 94 -12.35 -18.90 -16.47
N GLU A 95 -12.19 -18.41 -17.70
CA GLU A 95 -10.95 -17.82 -18.20
C GLU A 95 -10.67 -16.47 -17.57
N ALA A 96 -11.70 -15.69 -17.23
CA ALA A 96 -11.53 -14.45 -16.48
C ALA A 96 -11.02 -14.74 -15.06
N LYS A 97 -11.64 -15.72 -14.38
CA LYS A 97 -11.22 -16.19 -13.04
C LYS A 97 -9.80 -16.75 -13.09
N ASN A 98 -9.47 -17.52 -14.13
CA ASN A 98 -8.13 -18.07 -14.33
C ASN A 98 -7.07 -16.98 -14.49
N LEU A 99 -7.34 -15.94 -15.29
CA LEU A 99 -6.43 -14.81 -15.43
C LEU A 99 -6.22 -14.07 -14.10
N ILE A 100 -7.30 -13.85 -13.33
CA ILE A 100 -7.20 -13.27 -11.98
C ILE A 100 -6.32 -14.13 -11.08
N ASN A 101 -6.49 -15.45 -11.08
CA ASN A 101 -5.66 -16.36 -10.28
C ASN A 101 -4.17 -16.28 -10.66
N GLN A 102 -3.87 -16.17 -11.95
CA GLN A 102 -2.50 -16.01 -12.43
C GLN A 102 -1.88 -14.66 -12.06
N MET A 103 -2.69 -13.58 -12.01
CA MET A 103 -2.24 -12.25 -11.57
C MET A 103 -2.11 -12.13 -10.04
N LEU A 104 -3.03 -12.73 -9.28
CA LEU A 104 -3.05 -12.74 -7.81
C LEU A 104 -2.28 -13.92 -7.21
N THR A 105 -1.29 -14.44 -7.94
CA THR A 105 -0.37 -15.46 -7.44
C THR A 105 0.60 -14.85 -6.43
N ILE A 106 0.66 -15.44 -5.23
CA ILE A 106 1.42 -14.91 -4.09
C ILE A 106 2.93 -14.88 -4.37
N ASN A 107 3.47 -15.94 -4.96
CA ASN A 107 4.88 -16.00 -5.30
C ASN A 107 5.14 -15.16 -6.58
N PRO A 108 5.88 -14.04 -6.51
CA PRO A 108 6.10 -13.18 -7.65
C PRO A 108 6.83 -13.86 -8.81
N ALA A 109 7.66 -14.88 -8.54
CA ALA A 109 8.36 -15.65 -9.58
C ALA A 109 7.44 -16.62 -10.35
N LYS A 110 6.25 -16.93 -9.81
CA LYS A 110 5.22 -17.74 -10.47
C LYS A 110 4.05 -16.92 -10.99
N ARG A 111 4.04 -15.62 -10.70
CA ARG A 111 2.99 -14.68 -11.13
C ARG A 111 3.16 -14.43 -12.62
N ILE A 112 2.05 -14.43 -13.35
CA ILE A 112 2.07 -14.15 -14.80
C ILE A 112 2.73 -12.82 -15.09
N THR A 113 3.44 -12.71 -16.21
CA THR A 113 4.03 -11.45 -16.65
C THR A 113 3.06 -10.66 -17.54
N ALA A 114 3.29 -9.35 -17.73
CA ALA A 114 2.44 -8.55 -18.63
C ALA A 114 2.38 -9.11 -20.07
N PRO A 115 3.50 -9.53 -20.70
CA PRO A 115 3.44 -10.12 -22.04
C PRO A 115 2.67 -11.44 -22.10
N GLU A 116 2.74 -12.27 -21.06
CA GLU A 116 1.96 -13.51 -20.97
C GLU A 116 0.47 -13.22 -20.77
N ALA A 117 0.13 -12.25 -19.90
CA ALA A 117 -1.25 -11.84 -19.66
C ALA A 117 -1.92 -11.31 -20.93
N LEU A 118 -1.19 -10.56 -21.77
CA LEU A 118 -1.69 -10.08 -23.07
C LEU A 118 -1.98 -11.21 -24.06
N LYS A 119 -1.32 -12.36 -23.91
CA LYS A 119 -1.54 -13.56 -24.73
C LYS A 119 -2.60 -14.49 -24.15
N HIS A 120 -3.09 -14.21 -22.94
CA HIS A 120 -4.10 -15.04 -22.30
C HIS A 120 -5.40 -15.08 -23.12
N PRO A 121 -6.07 -16.24 -23.28
CA PRO A 121 -7.27 -16.38 -24.13
C PRO A 121 -8.36 -15.37 -23.83
N TRP A 122 -8.57 -15.03 -22.56
CA TRP A 122 -9.56 -14.03 -22.14
C TRP A 122 -9.29 -12.63 -22.73
N VAL A 123 -8.01 -12.29 -22.98
CA VAL A 123 -7.59 -11.01 -23.56
C VAL A 123 -7.53 -11.10 -25.09
N CYS A 124 -6.83 -12.10 -25.64
CA CYS A 124 -6.53 -12.18 -27.06
C CYS A 124 -7.66 -12.81 -27.91
N GLN A 125 -8.54 -13.61 -27.31
CA GLN A 125 -9.68 -14.28 -27.97
C GLN A 125 -11.02 -13.78 -27.42
N ARG A 126 -11.09 -12.48 -27.12
CA ARG A 126 -12.24 -11.83 -26.47
C ARG A 126 -13.58 -12.15 -27.13
N SER A 127 -13.64 -12.22 -28.46
CA SER A 127 -14.87 -12.52 -29.22
C SER A 127 -15.46 -13.90 -28.93
N THR A 128 -14.64 -14.84 -28.44
CA THR A 128 -15.01 -16.23 -28.23
C THR A 128 -15.10 -16.58 -26.75
N VAL A 129 -14.26 -15.95 -25.92
CA VAL A 129 -14.03 -16.35 -24.52
C VAL A 129 -14.64 -15.38 -23.51
N ALA A 130 -14.83 -14.10 -23.87
CA ALA A 130 -15.44 -13.14 -22.96
C ALA A 130 -16.97 -13.14 -23.11
N SER A 131 -17.68 -13.10 -21.98
CA SER A 131 -19.14 -12.98 -22.01
C SER A 131 -19.59 -11.66 -22.65
N MET A 132 -20.60 -11.72 -23.50
CA MET A 132 -21.27 -10.55 -24.10
C MET A 132 -22.46 -10.05 -23.26
N MET A 133 -22.72 -10.66 -22.10
CA MET A 133 -23.82 -10.25 -21.25
C MET A 133 -23.55 -8.89 -20.60
N HIS A 134 -24.52 -7.98 -20.69
CA HIS A 134 -24.50 -6.74 -19.95
C HIS A 134 -24.74 -7.00 -18.45
N ARG A 135 -23.81 -6.56 -17.59
CA ARG A 135 -23.86 -6.79 -16.14
C ARG A 135 -24.27 -5.52 -15.40
N GLN A 136 -25.57 -5.31 -15.25
CA GLN A 136 -26.10 -4.08 -14.63
C GLN A 136 -25.69 -3.94 -13.15
N GLU A 137 -25.70 -5.03 -12.39
CA GLU A 137 -25.29 -5.05 -10.98
C GLU A 137 -23.84 -4.61 -10.79
N THR A 138 -22.92 -5.08 -11.64
CA THR A 138 -21.52 -4.63 -11.66
C THR A 138 -21.43 -3.11 -11.82
N VAL A 139 -22.22 -2.53 -12.73
CA VAL A 139 -22.23 -1.07 -12.96
C VAL A 139 -22.68 -0.31 -11.71
N GLU A 140 -23.69 -0.81 -11.00
CA GLU A 140 -24.18 -0.20 -9.75
C GLU A 140 -23.17 -0.32 -8.61
N CYS A 141 -22.55 -1.48 -8.44
CA CYS A 141 -21.47 -1.68 -7.47
C CYS A 141 -20.28 -0.76 -7.77
N LEU A 142 -19.87 -0.62 -9.04
CA LEU A 142 -18.83 0.32 -9.44
C LEU A 142 -19.17 1.78 -9.11
N ARG A 143 -20.44 2.19 -9.24
CA ARG A 143 -20.87 3.54 -8.82
C ARG A 143 -20.71 3.73 -7.31
N LYS A 144 -21.16 2.76 -6.51
CA LYS A 144 -21.02 2.79 -5.04
C LYS A 144 -19.55 2.80 -4.62
N PHE A 145 -18.71 1.95 -5.23
CA PHE A 145 -17.27 1.90 -5.00
C PHE A 145 -16.61 3.25 -5.30
N ASN A 146 -16.90 3.84 -6.45
CA ASN A 146 -16.37 5.15 -6.82
C ASN A 146 -16.83 6.27 -5.88
N ALA A 147 -18.09 6.26 -5.46
CA ALA A 147 -18.62 7.22 -4.49
C ALA A 147 -17.90 7.10 -3.14
N ARG A 148 -17.75 5.88 -2.61
CA ARG A 148 -17.01 5.61 -1.36
C ARG A 148 -15.56 6.07 -1.45
N ARG A 149 -14.88 5.78 -2.57
CA ARG A 149 -13.48 6.17 -2.81
C ARG A 149 -13.34 7.70 -2.85
N LYS A 150 -14.21 8.40 -3.58
CA LYS A 150 -14.21 9.86 -3.65
C LYS A 150 -14.47 10.51 -2.29
N LEU A 151 -15.43 9.99 -1.52
CA LEU A 151 -15.73 10.49 -0.18
C LEU A 151 -14.53 10.33 0.77
N LYS A 152 -13.93 9.14 0.82
CA LYS A 152 -12.72 8.89 1.63
C LYS A 152 -11.58 9.85 1.26
N GLY A 153 -11.37 10.07 -0.04
CA GLY A 153 -10.37 11.03 -0.53
C GLY A 153 -10.66 12.47 -0.10
N ALA A 154 -11.91 12.93 -0.22
CA ALA A 154 -12.30 14.28 0.15
C ALA A 154 -12.13 14.55 1.66
N ILE A 155 -12.53 13.60 2.52
CA ILE A 155 -12.35 13.72 3.99
C ILE A 155 -10.87 13.86 4.32
N LEU A 156 -10.00 13.07 3.69
CA LEU A 156 -8.55 13.19 3.87
C LEU A 156 -8.05 14.58 3.47
N THR A 157 -8.45 15.09 2.30
CA THR A 157 -8.08 16.44 1.86
C THR A 157 -8.55 17.51 2.85
N THR A 158 -9.75 17.40 3.41
CA THR A 158 -10.24 18.30 4.46
C THR A 158 -9.42 18.21 5.75
N MET A 159 -9.05 17.01 6.19
CA MET A 159 -8.17 16.83 7.36
C MET A 159 -6.79 17.48 7.14
N LEU A 160 -6.24 17.40 5.93
CA LEU A 160 -4.96 18.05 5.60
C LEU A 160 -5.10 19.58 5.55
N ALA A 161 -6.16 20.10 4.94
CA ALA A 161 -6.43 21.53 4.87
C ALA A 161 -6.64 22.14 6.27
N THR A 162 -7.39 21.46 7.14
CA THR A 162 -7.62 21.91 8.53
C THR A 162 -6.36 21.86 9.39
N ARG A 163 -5.48 20.87 9.18
CA ARG A 163 -4.15 20.82 9.83
C ARG A 163 -3.25 21.97 9.38
N ASN A 164 -3.20 22.26 8.07
CA ASN A 164 -2.43 23.38 7.52
C ASN A 164 -2.99 24.73 7.99
N PHE A 165 -4.32 24.87 8.07
CA PHE A 165 -4.96 26.07 8.59
C PHE A 165 -4.70 26.26 10.09
N SER A 166 -4.71 25.18 10.88
CA SER A 166 -4.37 25.22 12.31
C SER A 166 -2.90 25.61 12.54
N ALA A 167 -1.98 25.10 11.71
CA ALA A 167 -0.57 25.51 11.73
C ALA A 167 -0.38 26.99 11.34
N ALA A 168 -1.09 27.47 10.32
CA ALA A 168 -1.06 28.88 9.90
C ALA A 168 -1.65 29.82 10.97
N LYS A 169 -2.72 29.40 11.66
CA LYS A 169 -3.33 30.15 12.77
C LYS A 169 -2.40 30.24 13.99
N ASN A 170 -1.66 29.18 14.30
CA ASN A 170 -0.63 29.21 15.36
C ASN A 170 0.54 30.15 15.01
N LEU A 171 0.94 30.27 13.73
CA LEU A 171 1.93 31.27 13.31
C LEU A 171 1.40 32.71 13.40
N LEU A 172 0.10 32.92 13.16
CA LEU A 172 -0.50 34.26 13.24
C LEU A 172 -0.72 34.71 14.69
N ASN A 173 -1.09 33.79 15.58
CA ASN A 173 -1.25 34.09 17.01
C ASN A 173 0.08 34.33 17.73
N LYS A 174 1.22 33.83 17.23
CA LYS A 174 2.56 34.11 17.80
C LYS A 174 3.07 35.53 17.52
N LYS A 175 2.38 36.32 16.67
CA LYS A 175 2.81 37.66 16.24
C LYS A 175 2.12 38.83 16.94
N THR A 176 1.33 38.58 18.00
CA THR A 176 0.52 39.63 18.68
C THR A 176 0.75 39.78 20.19
N ASP A 177 1.87 39.31 20.73
CA ASP A 177 2.29 39.70 22.09
C ASP A 177 3.66 40.38 22.06
N GLY A 178 3.68 41.69 22.30
CA GLY A 178 4.91 42.43 22.56
C GLY A 178 4.89 43.91 22.16
N VAL A 179 3.96 44.72 22.67
CA VAL A 179 4.16 46.18 22.75
C VAL A 179 4.07 46.61 24.21
N LYS A 180 5.23 46.87 24.82
CA LYS A 180 5.44 48.02 25.73
C LYS A 180 6.93 48.41 25.78
N PRO A 181 7.26 49.71 25.93
CA PRO A 181 8.58 50.26 25.64
C PRO A 181 9.40 50.61 26.90
N GLN A 182 10.74 50.52 26.87
CA GLN A 182 11.65 51.50 27.49
C GLN A 182 13.17 51.22 27.33
N THR A 183 13.86 52.25 26.78
CA THR A 183 15.16 52.87 27.15
C THR A 183 16.46 52.10 27.51
N ASN A 184 17.51 52.47 26.76
CA ASN A 184 18.89 52.90 27.14
C ASN A 184 20.08 51.91 27.34
N ASN A 185 21.14 52.25 26.57
CA ASN A 185 22.61 52.25 26.80
C ASN A 185 23.48 50.97 26.88
N SER A 186 24.37 50.90 25.86
CA SER A 186 25.84 50.72 25.85
C SER A 186 26.60 49.74 26.77
N LYS A 187 27.50 48.98 26.08
CA LYS A 187 28.82 48.42 26.46
C LYS A 187 28.95 46.89 26.73
N ASN A 188 29.75 46.28 25.84
CA ASN A 188 30.88 45.34 26.01
C ASN A 188 30.76 44.00 26.79
N ASN A 189 31.36 42.99 26.13
CA ASN A 189 32.17 41.86 26.61
C ASN A 189 31.55 40.46 26.91
N VAL A 190 32.00 39.50 26.08
CA VAL A 190 32.73 38.25 26.41
C VAL A 190 32.05 37.15 27.28
N VAL A 191 31.86 35.99 26.61
CA VAL A 191 31.98 34.57 27.03
C VAL A 191 31.14 34.06 28.20
N SER A 192 30.25 33.10 27.93
CA SER A 192 30.29 31.68 28.41
C SER A 192 28.99 30.93 28.05
N SER A 193 29.13 29.66 27.62
CA SER A 193 28.05 28.72 27.23
C SER A 193 27.24 28.22 28.45
N PRO A 194 26.01 27.65 28.31
CA PRO A 194 25.88 26.25 27.85
C PRO A 194 24.58 25.87 27.09
N LYS A 195 24.69 24.79 26.29
CA LYS A 195 23.68 23.81 25.86
C LYS A 195 22.20 24.23 25.75
N GLU A 196 21.67 24.23 24.52
CA GLU A 196 20.30 23.77 24.25
C GLU A 196 20.21 22.99 22.92
N ASN A 197 19.62 21.79 23.02
CA ASN A 197 19.17 20.94 21.93
C ASN A 197 17.99 21.62 21.22
N ILE A 198 18.08 21.87 19.91
CA ILE A 198 16.91 22.17 19.08
C ILE A 198 16.95 21.23 17.87
N SER A 199 16.25 20.12 17.98
CA SER A 199 15.81 19.33 16.84
C SER A 199 14.75 20.13 16.09
N SER A 200 15.06 20.50 14.85
CA SER A 200 14.16 21.06 13.86
C SER A 200 12.97 20.13 13.61
N PRO A 201 11.71 20.62 13.60
CA PRO A 201 10.60 19.81 13.16
C PRO A 201 10.61 19.74 11.63
N THR A 202 10.89 18.54 11.10
CA THR A 202 10.82 18.21 9.68
C THR A 202 9.43 18.49 9.14
N THR A 203 9.36 19.42 8.19
CA THR A 203 8.22 19.71 7.32
C THR A 203 7.79 18.45 6.56
N MET A 204 6.54 18.02 6.74
CA MET A 204 5.93 16.97 5.92
C MET A 204 4.71 17.55 5.18
N GLU A 205 4.85 17.63 3.86
CA GLU A 205 3.80 18.02 2.89
C GLU A 205 2.71 16.94 2.76
N PRO A 206 1.49 17.30 2.30
CA PRO A 206 0.36 16.39 2.25
C PRO A 206 0.34 15.57 0.95
N GLN A 207 0.54 14.25 1.04
CA GLN A 207 0.25 13.31 -0.05
C GLN A 207 -0.89 12.34 0.28
N THR A 208 -1.64 11.97 -0.76
CA THR A 208 -2.92 11.25 -0.77
C THR A 208 -2.85 9.79 -0.27
N THR A 209 -2.96 9.50 1.03
CA THR A 209 -3.06 8.12 1.62
C THR A 209 -1.99 7.10 1.16
N VAL A 210 -0.93 7.58 0.51
CA VAL A 210 0.23 6.78 0.15
C VAL A 210 1.02 6.59 1.43
N VAL A 211 1.18 5.35 1.89
CA VAL A 211 2.14 5.07 2.97
C VAL A 211 3.51 5.25 2.34
N HIS A 212 4.36 6.14 2.87
CA HIS A 212 5.76 6.26 2.49
C HIS A 212 6.58 6.28 3.77
N ASN A 213 7.49 5.33 3.93
CA ASN A 213 8.44 5.33 5.04
C ASN A 213 9.84 5.60 4.47
N PRO A 214 10.50 6.72 4.81
CA PRO A 214 11.84 7.00 4.33
C PRO A 214 12.86 6.01 4.91
N SER A 215 13.91 5.74 4.14
CA SER A 215 15.01 4.85 4.49
C SER A 215 15.94 5.49 5.52
N ASP A 216 15.93 4.98 6.76
CA ASP A 216 17.04 5.23 7.69
C ASP A 216 18.22 4.32 7.34
N GLY A 217 19.36 4.97 7.14
CA GLY A 217 20.64 4.36 6.79
C GLY A 217 21.19 3.45 7.90
N ILE A 218 21.93 2.45 7.44
CA ILE A 218 22.67 1.46 8.21
C ILE A 218 23.46 2.12 9.35
N LYS A 219 23.17 1.70 10.59
CA LYS A 219 24.15 1.65 11.68
C LYS A 219 24.14 0.26 12.30
N GLU A 220 25.24 -0.42 12.02
CA GLU A 220 25.73 -1.61 12.69
C GLU A 220 25.71 -1.42 14.21
N SER A 221 25.09 -2.35 14.93
CA SER A 221 25.38 -2.63 16.34
C SER A 221 25.02 -4.08 16.62
N THR A 222 26.06 -4.88 16.60
CA THR A 222 26.19 -6.12 17.36
C THR A 222 25.79 -5.88 18.81
N ASP A 223 24.90 -6.72 19.34
CA ASP A 223 25.05 -7.19 20.71
C ASP A 223 24.48 -8.60 20.84
N SER A 224 25.38 -9.50 21.24
CA SER A 224 25.12 -10.88 21.59
C SER A 224 24.46 -10.95 22.97
N CYS A 225 23.51 -11.86 23.15
CA CYS A 225 23.32 -12.52 24.44
C CYS A 225 23.00 -14.00 24.21
N ASN A 226 23.89 -14.84 24.74
CA ASN A 226 23.80 -16.30 24.79
C ASN A 226 22.92 -16.77 25.96
N THR A 227 22.60 -18.07 25.90
CA THR A 227 22.18 -19.00 26.98
C THR A 227 20.67 -18.95 27.30
N THR A 228 19.89 -20.03 27.20
CA THR A 228 20.14 -21.39 27.71
C THR A 228 19.36 -22.45 26.91
N THR A 229 20.07 -23.50 26.54
CA THR A 229 19.57 -24.83 26.20
C THR A 229 19.14 -25.55 27.46
N GLU A 230 17.93 -26.12 27.49
CA GLU A 230 17.65 -27.35 28.23
C GLU A 230 16.80 -28.26 27.33
N ASP A 231 17.43 -29.39 26.97
CA ASP A 231 16.83 -30.58 26.40
C ASP A 231 15.87 -31.24 27.41
N GLU A 232 14.84 -31.92 26.91
CA GLU A 232 14.41 -33.23 27.44
C GLU A 232 13.51 -33.93 26.40
N GLU A 233 14.08 -34.97 25.81
CA GLU A 233 13.47 -35.94 24.90
C GLU A 233 13.01 -37.16 25.71
N VAL A 234 11.72 -37.53 25.73
CA VAL A 234 11.32 -38.91 26.07
C VAL A 234 10.11 -39.40 25.26
N LYS A 235 10.43 -40.16 24.22
CA LYS A 235 9.98 -41.55 23.93
C LYS A 235 8.53 -41.83 23.51
N ALA A 236 8.47 -42.42 22.32
CA ALA A 236 7.39 -43.18 21.70
C ALA A 236 6.70 -44.23 22.58
N ARG A 237 5.38 -44.40 22.37
CA ARG A 237 4.68 -45.68 22.50
C ARG A 237 3.64 -45.83 21.37
N LYS A 238 3.83 -46.91 20.60
CA LYS A 238 2.82 -47.55 19.74
C LYS A 238 1.57 -47.89 20.54
N GLN A 239 0.41 -47.78 19.92
CA GLN A 239 -0.75 -48.62 20.21
C GLN A 239 -1.50 -48.90 18.90
N ASP A 240 -1.36 -50.13 18.41
CA ASP A 240 -2.41 -50.83 17.69
C ASP A 240 -3.59 -51.04 18.66
N ILE A 241 -4.82 -51.00 18.17
CA ILE A 241 -5.94 -51.93 18.47
C ILE A 241 -7.17 -51.52 17.64
N ASN A 242 -7.65 -52.51 16.86
CA ASN A 242 -8.95 -52.72 16.21
C ASN A 242 -9.52 -51.69 15.22
#